data_AF-A0A1V4Y8A4-F1
#
_entry.id   AF-A0A1V4Y8A4-F1
#
_cell.length_a   1.000
_cell.length_b   1.000
_cell.length_c   1.000
_cell.angle_alpha   90.00
_cell.angle_beta   90.00
_cell.angle_gamma   90.00
#
_symmetry.space_group_name_H-M   'P 1'
#
loop_
_entity.id
_entity.type
_entity.pdbx_description
1 polymer ?
#
loop_
_entity_poly.entity_id
_entity_poly.type
_entity_poly.pdbx_seq_one_letter_code
_entity_poly.pdbx_strand_id
1 'polypeptide(L)'
;MSYFIYNALKYEVLRSIVIITLQQKKQATVHTIAMETGIDKKKIRSALSHYEKFGYIKRAKIEEQGTDDKSLHKYALTKIGESVLDKLYARVKKNQDLNLRRSPSPVEGYVRYSQKEIEERDKATRILNKIKPYILNIGEGYTYRDGEETFNENLKLIKNEIEKVLGETG
;
A
#
# COMPACT_ATOMS: atom_id res chain seq x y z
N MET A 1 -13.81 18.85 3.28
CA MET A 1 -12.96 17.67 3.54
C MET A 1 -11.95 18.06 4.59
N SER A 2 -11.96 17.45 5.77
CA SER A 2 -11.15 17.94 6.90
C SER A 2 -9.65 17.80 6.58
N TYR A 3 -8.88 18.84 6.91
CA TYR A 3 -7.44 18.96 6.64
C TYR A 3 -6.59 17.83 7.28
N PHE A 4 -7.20 17.04 8.18
CA PHE A 4 -6.60 16.01 9.03
C PHE A 4 -6.46 14.62 8.36
N ILE A 5 -7.11 14.37 7.22
CA ILE A 5 -6.91 13.12 6.46
C ILE A 5 -5.73 13.29 5.49
N TYR A 6 -5.33 14.53 5.22
CA TYR A 6 -4.51 14.85 4.07
C TYR A 6 -3.03 14.46 4.24
N ASN A 7 -2.46 14.60 5.44
CA ASN A 7 -1.04 14.31 5.67
C ASN A 7 -0.77 12.83 5.94
N ALA A 8 -1.68 12.12 6.63
CA ALA A 8 -1.58 10.67 6.78
C ALA A 8 -1.74 9.96 5.43
N LEU A 9 -2.75 10.34 4.64
CA LEU A 9 -2.92 9.85 3.26
C LEU A 9 -1.71 10.19 2.40
N LYS A 10 -1.16 11.41 2.53
CA LYS A 10 0.04 11.82 1.81
C LYS A 10 1.24 10.95 2.19
N TYR A 11 1.48 10.72 3.48
CA TYR A 11 2.55 9.85 3.94
C TYR A 11 2.42 8.44 3.35
N GLU A 12 1.24 7.82 3.47
CA GLU A 12 1.00 6.46 2.97
C GLU A 12 1.19 6.37 1.46
N VAL A 13 0.67 7.32 0.69
CA VAL A 13 0.80 7.34 -0.77
C VAL A 13 2.24 7.58 -1.20
N LEU A 14 2.94 8.57 -0.63
CA LEU A 14 4.33 8.86 -0.99
C LEU A 14 5.27 7.72 -0.57
N ARG A 15 5.11 7.15 0.64
CA ARG A 15 5.86 5.98 1.11
C ARG A 15 5.66 4.79 0.17
N SER A 16 4.41 4.54 -0.26
CA SER A 16 4.10 3.42 -1.15
C SER A 16 4.76 3.58 -2.52
N ILE A 17 4.83 4.81 -3.06
CA ILE A 17 5.57 5.07 -4.30
C ILE A 17 7.05 4.68 -4.13
N VAL A 18 7.69 5.04 -3.02
CA VAL A 18 9.09 4.64 -2.74
C VAL A 18 9.23 3.13 -2.68
N ILE A 19 8.40 2.46 -1.89
CA ILE A 19 8.47 1.00 -1.72
C ILE A 19 8.32 0.29 -3.07
N ILE A 20 7.30 0.67 -3.85
CA ILE A 20 7.02 0.04 -5.13
C ILE A 20 8.16 0.29 -6.13
N THR A 21 8.65 1.54 -6.23
CA THR A 21 9.65 1.90 -7.25
C THR A 21 11.07 1.48 -6.89
N LEU A 22 11.49 1.63 -5.63
CA LEU A 22 12.87 1.38 -5.22
C LEU A 22 13.08 -0.01 -4.65
N GLN A 23 12.15 -0.52 -3.83
CA GLN A 23 12.32 -1.83 -3.18
C GLN A 23 11.78 -2.95 -4.05
N GLN A 24 10.56 -2.82 -4.55
CA GLN A 24 9.94 -3.83 -5.41
C GLN A 24 10.40 -3.74 -6.88
N LYS A 25 11.07 -2.64 -7.26
CA LYS A 25 11.49 -2.34 -8.64
C LYS A 25 10.35 -2.44 -9.67
N LYS A 26 9.14 -2.03 -9.25
CA LYS A 26 7.90 -2.05 -10.04
C LYS A 26 7.45 -0.63 -10.38
N GLN A 27 6.51 -0.53 -11.32
CA GLN A 27 5.87 0.74 -11.62
C GLN A 27 4.82 1.08 -10.55
N ALA A 28 4.95 2.27 -9.94
CA ALA A 28 3.92 2.78 -9.06
C ALA A 28 2.77 3.35 -9.89
N THR A 29 1.65 2.65 -9.89
CA THR A 29 0.40 3.00 -10.58
C THR A 29 -0.68 3.22 -9.53
N VAL A 30 -1.85 3.70 -9.95
CA VAL A 30 -3.01 3.78 -9.05
C VAL A 30 -3.33 2.40 -8.45
N HIS A 31 -3.21 1.34 -9.24
CA HIS A 31 -3.52 0.00 -8.78
C HIS A 31 -2.51 -0.53 -7.78
N THR A 32 -1.20 -0.43 -8.07
CA THR A 32 -0.16 -0.96 -7.18
C THR A 32 -0.10 -0.16 -5.87
N ILE A 33 -0.32 1.16 -5.91
CA ILE A 33 -0.44 1.99 -4.70
C ILE A 33 -1.67 1.60 -3.87
N ALA A 34 -2.81 1.37 -4.50
CA ALA A 34 -4.02 0.94 -3.79
C ALA A 34 -3.84 -0.43 -3.13
N MET A 35 -3.12 -1.36 -3.78
CA MET A 35 -2.77 -2.64 -3.18
C MET A 35 -1.83 -2.50 -1.98
N GLU A 36 -0.79 -1.68 -2.11
CA GLU A 36 0.20 -1.47 -1.04
C GLU A 36 -0.41 -0.80 0.19
N THR A 37 -1.34 0.11 -0.01
CA THR A 37 -1.95 0.91 1.08
C THR A 37 -3.28 0.33 1.60
N GLY A 38 -3.96 -0.53 0.83
CA GLY A 38 -5.35 -0.91 1.08
C GLY A 38 -6.37 0.22 0.86
N ILE A 39 -5.95 1.37 0.32
CA ILE A 39 -6.81 2.55 0.14
C ILE A 39 -7.53 2.46 -1.21
N ASP A 40 -8.80 2.85 -1.21
CA ASP A 40 -9.63 2.89 -2.40
C ASP A 40 -9.00 3.68 -3.58
N LYS A 41 -9.10 3.11 -4.79
CA LYS A 41 -8.49 3.66 -6.01
C LYS A 41 -8.98 5.08 -6.33
N LYS A 42 -10.25 5.43 -6.01
CA LYS A 42 -10.78 6.78 -6.25
C LYS A 42 -10.09 7.81 -5.34
N LYS A 43 -9.87 7.46 -4.07
CA LYS A 43 -9.12 8.29 -3.12
C LYS A 43 -7.67 8.46 -3.56
N ILE A 44 -7.02 7.39 -3.99
CA ILE A 44 -5.66 7.43 -4.54
C ILE A 44 -5.57 8.36 -5.76
N ARG A 45 -6.48 8.24 -6.75
CA ARG A 45 -6.49 9.13 -7.92
C ARG A 45 -6.62 10.60 -7.53
N SER A 46 -7.54 10.91 -6.61
CA SER A 46 -7.74 12.28 -6.12
C SER A 46 -6.49 12.82 -5.43
N ALA A 47 -5.82 11.98 -4.62
CA ALA A 47 -4.59 12.36 -3.93
C ALA A 47 -3.44 12.61 -4.91
N LEU A 48 -3.21 11.70 -5.86
CA LEU A 48 -2.15 11.82 -6.87
C LEU A 48 -2.34 13.06 -7.75
N SER A 49 -3.57 13.37 -8.18
CA SER A 49 -3.88 14.60 -8.91
C SER A 49 -3.46 15.85 -8.12
N HIS A 50 -3.70 15.84 -6.81
CA HIS A 50 -3.33 16.96 -5.95
C HIS A 50 -1.82 17.05 -5.72
N TYR A 51 -1.15 15.91 -5.54
CA TYR A 51 0.30 15.85 -5.32
C TYR A 51 1.10 16.21 -6.57
N GLU A 52 0.58 15.90 -7.76
CA GLU A 52 1.14 16.33 -9.05
C GLU A 52 1.08 17.87 -9.16
N LYS A 53 -0.06 18.49 -8.81
CA LYS A 53 -0.21 19.96 -8.81
C LYS A 53 0.78 20.67 -7.88
N PHE A 54 1.11 20.08 -6.73
CA PHE A 54 2.12 20.62 -5.81
C PHE A 54 3.56 20.20 -6.14
N GLY A 55 3.76 19.46 -7.23
CA GLY A 55 5.09 19.03 -7.67
C GLY A 55 5.74 17.98 -6.78
N TYR A 56 4.99 17.28 -5.92
CA TYR A 56 5.54 16.20 -5.08
C TYR A 56 5.81 14.93 -5.88
N ILE A 57 5.05 14.73 -6.96
CA ILE A 57 5.20 13.57 -7.84
C ILE A 57 5.21 14.01 -9.30
N LYS A 58 5.80 13.18 -10.15
CA LYS A 58 5.69 13.24 -11.62
C LYS A 58 4.81 12.10 -12.10
N ARG A 59 3.92 12.42 -13.03
CA ARG A 59 3.08 11.46 -13.77
C ARG A 59 3.67 11.26 -15.16
N ALA A 60 3.79 10.01 -15.58
CA ALA A 60 4.20 9.63 -16.93
C ALA A 60 3.23 8.58 -17.51
N LYS A 61 3.03 8.59 -18.82
CA LYS A 61 2.29 7.52 -19.51
C LYS A 61 3.14 6.24 -19.52
N ILE A 62 2.47 5.09 -19.54
CA ILE A 62 3.10 3.79 -19.71
C ILE A 62 3.03 3.44 -21.19
N GLU A 63 4.19 3.29 -21.83
CA GLU A 63 4.29 3.04 -23.28
C GLU A 63 4.12 1.56 -23.63
N GLU A 64 4.48 0.64 -22.74
CA GLU A 64 4.33 -0.80 -22.92
C GLU A 64 3.32 -1.40 -21.93
N GLN A 65 2.19 -1.92 -22.44
CA GLN A 65 1.17 -2.61 -21.66
C GLN A 65 1.46 -4.11 -21.49
N GLY A 66 2.68 -4.45 -21.05
CA GLY A 66 3.06 -5.85 -20.79
C GLY A 66 2.56 -6.42 -19.46
N THR A 67 1.76 -5.66 -18.70
CA THR A 67 1.31 -6.02 -17.35
C THR A 67 -0.20 -6.08 -17.26
N ASP A 68 -0.74 -7.00 -16.45
CA ASP A 68 -2.19 -7.13 -16.14
C ASP A 68 -2.82 -5.85 -15.55
N ASP A 69 -1.99 -4.90 -15.12
CA ASP A 69 -2.42 -3.60 -14.66
C ASP A 69 -2.82 -2.68 -15.82
N LYS A 70 -4.13 -2.55 -16.06
CA LYS A 70 -4.73 -1.60 -17.04
C LYS A 70 -4.51 -0.11 -16.69
N SER A 71 -3.60 0.20 -15.78
CA SER A 71 -3.28 1.58 -15.42
C SER A 71 -2.57 2.30 -16.58
N LEU A 72 -3.06 3.47 -16.94
CA LEU A 72 -2.52 4.27 -18.05
C LEU A 72 -1.28 5.10 -17.67
N HIS A 73 -1.02 5.25 -16.37
CA HIS A 73 -0.01 6.17 -15.85
C HIS A 73 0.79 5.54 -14.72
N LYS A 74 2.08 5.88 -14.70
CA LYS A 74 3.03 5.62 -13.61
C LYS A 74 3.41 6.92 -12.90
N TYR A 75 3.77 6.79 -11.63
CA TYR A 75 4.09 7.90 -10.74
C TYR A 75 5.47 7.69 -10.12
N ALA A 76 6.22 8.78 -10.00
CA ALA A 76 7.50 8.81 -9.29
C ALA A 76 7.56 10.04 -8.40
N LEU A 77 8.30 9.95 -7.29
CA LEU A 77 8.57 11.11 -6.46
C LEU A 77 9.49 12.10 -7.16
N THR A 78 9.30 13.39 -6.87
CA THR A 78 10.28 14.42 -7.18
C THR A 78 11.17 14.66 -5.96
N LYS A 79 12.25 15.44 -6.13
CA LYS A 79 13.07 15.93 -5.02
C LYS A 79 12.24 16.64 -3.93
N ILE A 80 11.18 17.36 -4.33
CA ILE A 80 10.26 18.02 -3.39
C ILE A 80 9.45 16.97 -2.64
N GLY A 81 8.93 15.97 -3.35
CA GLY A 81 8.19 14.86 -2.75
C GLY A 81 9.02 14.05 -1.75
N GLU A 82 10.29 13.77 -2.08
CA GLU A 82 11.26 13.11 -1.20
C GLU A 82 11.45 13.92 0.09
N SER A 83 11.73 15.22 -0.03
CA SER A 83 11.88 16.10 1.14
C SER A 83 10.61 16.17 2.01
N VAL A 84 9.44 16.16 1.40
CA VAL A 84 8.16 16.11 2.13
C VAL A 84 7.98 14.78 2.84
N LEU A 85 8.31 13.67 2.18
CA LEU A 85 8.24 12.34 2.77
C LEU A 85 9.17 12.21 3.97
N ASP A 86 10.41 12.69 3.88
CA ASP A 86 11.37 12.68 4.99
C ASP A 86 10.84 13.42 6.22
N LYS A 87 10.20 14.58 6.01
CA LYS A 87 9.57 15.36 7.09
C LYS A 87 8.41 14.61 7.75
N LEU A 88 7.60 13.91 6.96
CA LEU A 88 6.50 13.09 7.48
C LEU A 88 7.03 11.86 8.22
N TYR A 89 8.00 11.17 7.63
CA TYR A 89 8.65 10.01 8.23
C TYR A 89 9.31 10.34 9.58
N ALA A 90 10.01 11.47 9.68
CA ALA A 90 10.60 11.95 10.92
C ALA A 90 9.56 12.18 12.04
N ARG A 91 8.32 12.58 11.68
CA ARG A 91 7.22 12.73 12.64
C ARG A 91 6.68 11.38 13.08
N VAL A 92 6.47 10.45 12.15
CA VAL A 92 6.07 9.07 12.47
C VAL A 92 7.06 8.42 13.44
N LYS A 93 8.36 8.54 13.17
CA LYS A 93 9.43 8.00 14.03
C LYS A 93 9.40 8.57 15.46
N LYS A 94 8.94 9.81 15.61
CA LYS A 94 8.77 10.48 16.91
C LYS A 94 7.39 10.26 17.53
N ASN A 95 6.57 9.39 16.94
CA ASN A 95 5.17 9.16 17.31
C ASN A 95 4.34 10.46 17.36
N GLN A 96 4.66 11.40 16.47
CA GLN A 96 3.99 12.69 16.35
C GLN A 96 2.83 12.59 15.36
N ASP A 97 1.74 13.28 15.66
CA ASP A 97 0.60 13.39 14.74
C ASP A 97 1.04 14.02 13.41
N LEU A 98 0.67 13.37 12.32
CA LEU A 98 0.92 13.87 10.96
C LEU A 98 0.03 15.06 10.62
N ASN A 99 -0.98 15.35 11.44
CA ASN A 99 -1.85 16.49 11.29
C ASN A 99 -1.30 17.74 11.97
N LEU A 100 -1.21 18.82 11.18
CA LEU A 100 -0.60 20.09 11.59
C LEU A 100 -1.49 20.96 12.48
N ARG A 101 -2.76 20.61 12.69
CA ARG A 101 -3.66 21.35 13.58
C ARG A 101 -4.14 20.42 14.68
N ARG A 102 -3.95 20.81 15.94
CA ARG A 102 -4.81 20.31 17.02
C ARG A 102 -6.21 20.80 16.65
N SER A 103 -7.08 19.88 16.26
CA SER A 103 -8.49 20.21 16.10
C SER A 103 -9.00 20.72 17.46
N PRO A 104 -9.75 21.83 17.53
CA PRO A 104 -10.32 22.32 18.79
C PRO A 104 -11.42 21.40 19.36
N SER A 105 -11.83 20.38 18.60
CA SER A 105 -12.79 19.38 19.04
C SER A 105 -12.05 18.13 19.54
N PRO A 106 -12.51 17.47 20.64
CA PRO A 106 -12.08 16.11 20.93
C PRO A 106 -12.64 15.24 19.80
N VAL A 107 -11.80 14.96 18.80
CA VAL A 107 -12.18 14.13 17.67
C VAL A 107 -11.88 12.70 18.06
N GLU A 108 -12.93 11.90 18.25
CA GLU A 108 -12.85 10.45 18.35
C GLU A 108 -12.02 9.88 17.20
N GLY A 109 -10.97 9.14 17.57
CA GLY A 109 -10.47 8.00 16.83
C GLY A 109 -9.93 8.24 15.42
N TYR A 110 -8.67 8.67 15.30
CA TYR A 110 -7.78 8.04 14.33
C TYR A 110 -6.56 7.51 15.06
N VAL A 111 -6.49 6.18 15.09
CA VAL A 111 -5.59 5.36 15.90
C VAL A 111 -4.15 5.79 15.64
N ARG A 112 -3.50 6.28 16.71
CA ARG A 112 -2.04 6.29 16.77
C ARG A 112 -1.62 4.83 16.71
N TYR A 113 -1.18 4.35 15.56
CA TYR A 113 -0.55 3.05 15.52
C TYR A 113 0.72 3.15 16.36
N SER A 114 0.71 2.54 17.53
CA SER A 114 1.90 2.24 18.30
C SER A 114 2.89 1.49 17.40
N GLN A 115 4.17 1.55 17.77
CA GLN A 115 5.22 0.81 17.05
C GLN A 115 4.85 -0.67 16.85
N LYS A 116 4.19 -1.26 17.85
CA LYS A 116 3.65 -2.61 17.81
C LYS A 116 2.56 -2.78 16.74
N GLU A 117 1.61 -1.86 16.62
CA GLU A 117 0.56 -1.94 15.60
C GLU A 117 1.10 -1.69 14.19
N ILE A 118 2.16 -0.87 14.04
CA ILE A 118 2.88 -0.71 12.76
C ILE A 118 3.56 -2.03 12.38
N GLU A 119 4.23 -2.68 13.33
CA GLU A 119 4.88 -3.97 13.12
C GLU A 119 3.87 -5.09 12.81
N GLU A 120 2.72 -5.12 13.49
CA GLU A 120 1.63 -6.06 13.22
C GLU A 120 1.02 -5.83 11.84
N ARG A 121 0.80 -4.57 11.43
CA ARG A 121 0.34 -4.22 10.09
C ARG A 121 1.36 -4.63 9.03
N ASP A 122 2.63 -4.30 9.22
CA ASP A 122 3.69 -4.64 8.27
C ASP A 122 3.86 -6.17 8.18
N LYS A 123 3.72 -6.90 9.30
CA LYS A 123 3.68 -8.38 9.34
C LYS A 123 2.49 -8.91 8.54
N ALA A 124 1.28 -8.38 8.76
CA ALA A 124 0.08 -8.77 8.02
C ALA A 124 0.22 -8.49 6.52
N THR A 125 0.83 -7.36 6.14
CA THR A 125 1.06 -6.98 4.75
C THR A 125 2.06 -7.92 4.06
N ARG A 126 3.14 -8.34 4.75
CA ARG A 126 4.09 -9.34 4.23
C ARG A 126 3.42 -10.70 4.01
N ILE A 127 2.61 -11.16 4.96
CA ILE A 127 1.84 -12.40 4.82
C ILE A 127 0.91 -12.29 3.62
N LEU A 128 0.13 -11.19 3.53
CA LEU A 128 -0.80 -10.95 2.44
C LEU A 128 -0.11 -11.00 1.07
N ASN A 129 1.07 -10.40 0.93
CA ASN A 129 1.83 -10.40 -0.31
C ASN A 129 2.34 -11.80 -0.71
N LYS A 130 2.70 -12.64 0.27
CA LYS A 130 3.11 -14.04 0.04
C LYS A 130 1.93 -14.93 -0.37
N ILE A 131 0.74 -14.72 0.21
CA ILE A 131 -0.45 -15.54 -0.09
C ILE A 131 -1.18 -15.10 -1.36
N LYS A 132 -1.00 -13.86 -1.81
CA LYS A 132 -1.70 -13.26 -2.96
C LYS A 132 -1.63 -14.07 -4.26
N PRO A 133 -0.50 -14.69 -4.66
CA PRO A 133 -0.43 -15.53 -5.86
C PRO A 133 -1.33 -16.76 -5.78
N TYR A 134 -1.45 -17.38 -4.61
CA TYR A 134 -2.28 -18.56 -4.39
C TYR A 134 -3.77 -18.22 -4.33
N ILE A 135 -4.12 -16.99 -3.93
CA ILE A 135 -5.52 -16.51 -3.92
C ILE A 135 -6.05 -16.28 -5.35
N LEU A 136 -5.21 -15.79 -6.27
CA LEU A 136 -5.60 -15.60 -7.67
C LEU A 136 -5.92 -16.95 -8.36
N ASN A 137 -5.18 -18.00 -8.02
CA ASN A 137 -5.38 -19.34 -8.56
C ASN A 137 -6.64 -20.07 -8.03
N ILE A 138 -7.24 -19.59 -6.93
CA ILE A 138 -8.47 -20.17 -6.38
C ILE A 138 -9.70 -19.84 -7.23
N GLY A 139 -9.75 -18.62 -7.81
CA GLY A 139 -10.89 -18.18 -8.62
C GLY A 139 -10.94 -18.80 -10.01
N GLU A 140 -9.79 -19.15 -10.58
CA GLU A 140 -9.68 -19.70 -11.95
C GLU A 140 -9.72 -21.24 -11.96
N GLY A 141 -9.31 -21.91 -10.87
CA GLY A 141 -9.26 -23.37 -10.76
C GLY A 141 -10.62 -24.08 -10.87
N TYR A 142 -11.73 -23.41 -10.52
CA TYR A 142 -13.09 -23.98 -10.59
C TYR A 142 -13.60 -24.25 -12.03
N THR A 143 -12.84 -23.88 -13.06
CA THR A 143 -13.24 -24.06 -14.46
C THR A 143 -12.74 -25.36 -15.11
N TYR A 144 -11.96 -26.19 -14.40
CA TYR A 144 -11.37 -27.44 -14.94
C TYR A 144 -11.73 -28.69 -14.11
N ARG A 145 -11.65 -29.88 -14.74
CA ARG A 145 -12.00 -31.20 -14.15
C ARG A 145 -11.29 -31.54 -12.84
N ASP A 146 -10.12 -30.96 -12.60
CA ASP A 146 -9.27 -31.19 -11.40
C ASP A 146 -9.23 -29.96 -10.47
N GLY A 147 -10.21 -29.06 -10.60
CA GLY A 147 -10.26 -27.78 -9.89
C GLY A 147 -10.29 -27.88 -8.37
N GLU A 148 -10.87 -28.97 -7.84
CA GLU A 148 -10.92 -29.23 -6.40
C GLU A 148 -9.56 -29.61 -5.82
N GLU A 149 -8.75 -30.38 -6.55
CA GLU A 149 -7.41 -30.79 -6.13
C GLU A 149 -6.46 -29.58 -6.13
N THR A 150 -6.52 -28.78 -7.19
CA THR A 150 -5.76 -27.51 -7.31
C THR A 150 -6.16 -26.50 -6.22
N PHE A 151 -7.45 -26.42 -5.89
CA PHE A 151 -7.96 -25.57 -4.82
C PHE A 151 -7.42 -26.00 -3.44
N ASN A 152 -7.48 -27.30 -3.15
CA ASN A 152 -7.00 -27.87 -1.89
C ASN A 152 -5.48 -27.72 -1.72
N GLU A 153 -4.70 -27.87 -2.80
CA GLU A 153 -3.26 -27.60 -2.77
C GLU A 153 -2.95 -26.13 -2.48
N ASN A 154 -3.64 -25.20 -3.15
CA ASN A 154 -3.47 -23.76 -2.89
C ASN A 154 -3.84 -23.38 -1.45
N LEU A 155 -4.92 -23.94 -0.90
CA LEU A 155 -5.29 -23.73 0.50
C LEU A 155 -4.20 -24.24 1.47
N LYS A 156 -3.61 -25.41 1.17
CA LYS A 156 -2.52 -25.99 1.96
C LYS A 156 -1.27 -25.10 1.94
N LEU A 157 -0.93 -24.56 0.78
CA LEU A 157 0.20 -23.63 0.62
C LEU A 157 -0.03 -22.30 1.37
N ILE A 158 -1.24 -21.74 1.28
CA ILE A 158 -1.63 -20.53 2.03
C ILE A 158 -1.50 -20.78 3.54
N LYS A 159 -2.04 -21.91 4.03
CA LYS A 159 -1.96 -22.30 5.43
C LYS A 159 -0.50 -22.42 5.90
N ASN A 160 0.34 -23.10 5.12
CA ASN A 160 1.75 -23.28 5.46
C ASN A 160 2.53 -21.95 5.53
N GLU A 161 2.30 -21.01 4.60
CA GLU A 161 2.96 -19.70 4.67
C GLU A 161 2.47 -18.85 5.85
N ILE A 162 1.20 -18.95 6.21
CA ILE A 162 0.66 -18.30 7.43
C ILE A 162 1.34 -18.90 8.67
N GLU A 163 1.38 -20.23 8.78
CA GLU A 163 1.98 -20.93 9.92
C GLU A 163 3.47 -20.67 10.04
N LYS A 164 4.22 -20.63 8.94
CA LYS A 164 5.66 -20.34 8.94
C LYS A 164 5.96 -18.93 9.50
N VAL A 165 5.20 -17.93 9.09
CA VAL A 165 5.39 -16.54 9.57
C VAL A 165 4.88 -16.34 11.01
N LEU A 166 3.98 -17.20 11.49
CA LEU A 166 3.56 -17.22 12.89
C LEU A 166 4.55 -18.00 13.79
N GLY A 167 5.16 -19.06 13.27
CA GLY A 167 6.10 -19.95 13.98
C GLY A 167 7.53 -19.43 14.11
N GLU A 168 7.99 -18.55 13.21
CA GLU A 168 9.29 -17.84 13.33
C GLU A 168 9.36 -16.85 14.52
N THR A 169 8.31 -16.77 15.35
CA THR A 169 8.21 -15.89 16.52
C THR A 169 8.05 -16.64 17.85
N GLY A 170 8.34 -17.95 17.90
CA GLY A 170 8.44 -18.75 19.12
C GLY A 170 9.84 -18.71 19.74
#